data_AF-A0A527ZJC3-F1
#
_entry.id   AF-A0A527ZJC3-F1
#
_cell.length_a   1.000
_cell.length_b   1.000
_cell.length_c   1.000
_cell.angle_alpha   90.00
_cell.angle_beta   90.00
_cell.angle_gamma   90.00
#
_symmetry.space_group_name_H-M   'P 1'
#
loop_
_entity.id
_entity.type
_entity.pdbx_description
1 polymer ?
#
loop_
_entity_poly.entity_id
_entity_poly.type
_entity_poly.pdbx_seq_one_letter_code
_entity_poly.pdbx_strand_id
1 'polypeptide(L)'
;MPTSHDLKGLMKFLARDEWRDSFEEIFDDHFGPVLEAGDMEFEDIAEILGDDWAMTLWGCAFEDFLTRDFEGGNIVDAYLRRRGWKENAQAKAYMKALRTSIMSLYEVSDIVPGKSLMARDLVRGGEPLAVSEG
;
A
#
# COMPACT_ATOMS: atom_id res chain seq x y z
N MET A 1 8.48 -15.89 -11.66
CA MET A 1 7.45 -15.58 -10.65
C MET A 1 8.04 -14.48 -9.80
N PRO A 2 7.49 -13.25 -9.75
CA PRO A 2 7.96 -12.30 -8.76
C PRO A 2 7.71 -12.95 -7.40
N THR A 3 8.74 -13.01 -6.57
CA THR A 3 8.61 -13.46 -5.19
C THR A 3 7.58 -12.57 -4.52
N SER A 4 6.37 -13.09 -4.28
CA SER A 4 5.35 -12.42 -3.48
C SER A 4 6.02 -11.91 -2.21
N HIS A 5 6.23 -10.60 -2.12
CA HIS A 5 6.79 -10.00 -0.93
C HIS A 5 5.75 -10.16 0.18
N ASP A 6 6.04 -11.03 1.15
CA ASP A 6 5.06 -11.42 2.15
C ASP A 6 4.84 -10.30 3.18
N LEU A 7 3.72 -9.58 3.05
CA LEU A 7 3.28 -8.56 4.00
C LEU A 7 2.34 -9.11 5.09
N LYS A 8 2.11 -10.42 5.17
CA LYS A 8 1.17 -11.02 6.14
C LYS A 8 1.52 -10.70 7.58
N GLY A 9 2.81 -10.64 7.91
CA GLY A 9 3.27 -10.27 9.24
C GLY A 9 2.86 -8.85 9.63
N LEU A 10 2.98 -7.92 8.67
CA LEU A 10 2.62 -6.52 8.81
C LEU A 10 1.10 -6.31 8.86
N MET A 11 0.33 -6.99 8.00
CA MET A 11 -1.15 -6.99 8.06
C MET A 11 -1.66 -7.51 9.41
N LYS A 12 -1.05 -8.56 9.97
CA LYS A 12 -1.39 -9.04 11.33
C LYS A 12 -0.97 -8.08 12.43
N PHE A 13 0.06 -7.27 12.19
CA PHE A 13 0.51 -6.27 13.15
C PHE A 13 -0.42 -5.05 13.18
N LEU A 14 -0.94 -4.65 12.01
CA LEU A 14 -1.97 -3.63 11.86
C LEU A 14 -3.23 -3.94 12.67
N ALA A 15 -3.66 -5.21 12.72
CA ALA A 15 -4.88 -5.61 13.45
C ALA A 15 -4.85 -5.37 14.98
N ARG A 16 -3.76 -4.81 15.52
CA ARG A 16 -3.58 -4.44 16.93
C ARG A 16 -4.07 -3.01 17.19
N ASP A 17 -4.62 -2.79 18.38
CA ASP A 17 -5.32 -1.55 18.73
C ASP A 17 -4.51 -0.26 18.51
N GLU A 18 -3.19 -0.28 18.69
CA GLU A 18 -2.36 0.94 18.59
C GLU A 18 -2.28 1.56 17.18
N TRP A 19 -2.65 0.83 16.12
CA TRP A 19 -2.62 1.31 14.72
C TRP A 19 -3.99 1.35 14.07
N ARG A 20 -5.03 0.84 14.75
CA ARG A 20 -6.36 0.67 14.17
C ARG A 20 -6.97 2.02 13.82
N ASP A 21 -7.02 2.93 14.78
CA ASP A 21 -7.64 4.25 14.60
C ASP A 21 -6.91 5.06 13.51
N SER A 22 -5.58 5.02 13.48
CA SER A 22 -4.79 5.68 12.44
C SER A 22 -5.01 5.06 11.06
N PHE A 23 -5.27 3.76 10.97
CA PHE A 23 -5.57 3.11 9.70
C PHE A 23 -7.01 3.39 9.26
N GLU A 24 -7.97 3.44 10.20
CA GLU A 24 -9.35 3.82 9.93
C GLU A 24 -9.42 5.24 9.33
N GLU A 25 -8.63 6.19 9.84
CA GLU A 25 -8.50 7.53 9.23
C GLU A 25 -8.05 7.46 7.75
N ILE A 26 -7.08 6.61 7.42
CA ILE A 26 -6.63 6.46 6.02
C ILE A 26 -7.66 5.72 5.19
N PHE A 27 -8.33 4.74 5.78
CA PHE A 27 -9.38 4.00 5.11
C PHE A 27 -10.54 4.92 4.73
N ASP A 28 -10.95 5.80 5.64
CA ASP A 28 -11.98 6.82 5.43
C ASP A 28 -11.55 7.86 4.39
N ASP A 29 -10.28 8.30 4.40
CA ASP A 29 -9.73 9.18 3.35
C ASP A 29 -9.89 8.56 1.95
N HIS A 30 -9.69 7.25 1.81
CA HIS A 30 -9.78 6.54 0.52
C HIS A 30 -11.23 6.24 0.11
N PHE A 31 -12.07 5.79 1.05
CA PHE A 31 -13.37 5.20 0.73
C PHE A 31 -14.57 5.95 1.30
N GLY A 32 -14.41 6.68 2.40
CA GLY A 32 -15.50 7.41 3.07
C GLY A 32 -16.37 8.23 2.11
N PRO A 33 -15.79 9.07 1.22
CA PRO A 33 -16.57 9.86 0.29
C PRO A 33 -17.44 9.04 -0.69
N VAL A 34 -16.95 7.89 -1.17
CA VAL A 34 -17.73 7.05 -2.11
C VAL A 34 -18.76 6.20 -1.38
N LEU A 35 -18.42 5.71 -0.18
CA LEU A 35 -19.33 4.95 0.68
C LEU A 35 -20.50 5.81 1.14
N GLU A 36 -20.24 7.03 1.63
CA GLU A 36 -21.28 7.99 2.03
C GLU A 36 -22.17 8.39 0.84
N ALA A 37 -21.56 8.67 -0.33
CA ALA A 37 -22.33 9.03 -1.53
C ALA A 37 -23.21 7.87 -2.04
N GLY A 38 -22.78 6.62 -1.78
CA GLY A 38 -23.50 5.41 -2.15
C GLY A 38 -24.53 4.94 -1.11
N ASP A 39 -24.51 5.48 0.12
CA ASP A 39 -25.15 4.85 1.29
C ASP A 39 -24.76 3.36 1.40
N MET A 40 -23.45 3.11 1.33
CA MET A 40 -22.84 1.79 1.22
C MET A 40 -21.80 1.56 2.32
N GLU A 41 -21.61 0.29 2.68
CA GLU A 41 -20.47 -0.21 3.42
C GLU A 41 -19.39 -0.73 2.46
N PHE A 42 -18.16 -0.94 2.95
CA PHE A 42 -17.08 -1.45 2.10
C PHE A 42 -17.37 -2.85 1.57
N GLU A 43 -18.10 -3.68 2.33
CA GLU A 43 -18.56 -4.99 1.90
C GLU A 43 -19.42 -4.93 0.63
N ASP A 44 -20.21 -3.86 0.44
CA ASP A 44 -21.03 -3.69 -0.76
C ASP A 44 -20.16 -3.47 -2.01
N ILE A 45 -18.96 -2.90 -1.86
CA ILE A 45 -17.98 -2.79 -2.96
C ILE A 45 -17.55 -4.19 -3.42
N ALA A 46 -17.38 -5.14 -2.50
CA ALA A 46 -17.05 -6.51 -2.84
C ALA A 46 -18.19 -7.21 -3.59
N GLU A 47 -19.45 -6.91 -3.26
CA GLU A 47 -20.60 -7.43 -4.01
C GLU A 47 -20.66 -6.88 -5.45
N ILE A 48 -20.25 -5.63 -5.65
CA ILE A 48 -20.29 -4.95 -6.97
C ILE A 48 -19.10 -5.32 -7.85
N LEU A 49 -17.89 -5.27 -7.30
CA LEU A 49 -16.64 -5.44 -8.05
C LEU A 49 -16.06 -6.85 -7.95
N GLY A 50 -16.50 -7.64 -6.96
CA GLY A 50 -15.91 -8.93 -6.60
C GLY A 50 -14.79 -8.80 -5.57
N ASP A 51 -14.62 -9.85 -4.76
CA ASP A 51 -13.67 -9.91 -3.64
C ASP A 51 -12.23 -9.55 -4.03
N ASP A 52 -11.75 -10.01 -5.19
CA ASP A 52 -10.37 -9.76 -5.64
C ASP A 52 -10.10 -8.25 -5.86
N TRP A 53 -11.07 -7.53 -6.42
CA TRP A 53 -10.95 -6.10 -6.66
C TRP A 53 -11.16 -5.29 -5.38
N ALA A 54 -12.09 -5.70 -4.51
CA ALA A 54 -12.24 -5.11 -3.18
C ALA A 54 -10.95 -5.27 -2.36
N MET A 55 -10.32 -6.45 -2.39
CA MET A 55 -9.03 -6.68 -1.74
C MET A 55 -7.89 -5.86 -2.35
N THR A 56 -7.93 -5.61 -3.67
CA THR A 56 -6.96 -4.73 -4.34
C THR A 56 -7.12 -3.28 -3.86
N LEU A 57 -8.36 -2.79 -3.76
CA LEU A 57 -8.65 -1.46 -3.23
C LEU A 57 -8.23 -1.33 -1.76
N TRP A 58 -8.61 -2.30 -0.92
CA TRP A 58 -8.17 -2.35 0.47
C TRP A 58 -6.62 -2.29 0.56
N GLY A 59 -5.93 -2.99 -0.34
CA GLY A 59 -4.49 -2.95 -0.48
C GLY A 59 -3.95 -1.54 -0.76
N CYS A 60 -4.63 -0.71 -1.56
CA CYS A 60 -4.22 0.68 -1.80
C CYS A 60 -4.25 1.52 -0.52
N ALA A 61 -5.33 1.46 0.26
CA ALA A 61 -5.41 2.17 1.54
C ALA A 61 -4.36 1.65 2.54
N PHE A 62 -4.16 0.34 2.58
CA PHE A 62 -3.11 -0.29 3.40
C PHE A 62 -1.72 0.19 3.02
N GLU A 63 -1.37 0.18 1.73
CA GLU A 63 -0.06 0.61 1.25
C GLU A 63 0.19 2.10 1.46
N ASP A 64 -0.82 2.97 1.26
CA ASP A 64 -0.72 4.39 1.60
C ASP A 64 -0.44 4.59 3.09
N PHE A 65 -1.17 3.88 3.96
CA PHE A 65 -0.93 3.91 5.40
C PHE A 65 0.51 3.51 5.78
N LEU A 66 1.13 2.56 5.07
CA LEU A 66 2.54 2.20 5.31
C LEU A 66 3.52 3.35 5.04
N THR A 67 3.14 4.34 4.22
CA THR A 67 3.97 5.50 3.87
C THR A 67 3.84 6.67 4.84
N ARG A 68 2.76 6.71 5.65
CA ARG A 68 2.42 7.87 6.50
C ARG A 68 3.11 7.79 7.88
N ASP A 69 3.51 8.96 8.40
CA ASP A 69 4.04 9.13 9.75
C ASP A 69 2.94 9.71 10.66
N PHE A 70 2.70 9.08 11.81
CA PHE A 70 1.72 9.51 12.82
C PHE A 70 2.43 9.97 14.10
N GLU A 71 1.70 10.46 15.11
CA GLU A 71 2.26 10.89 16.40
C GLU A 71 3.08 9.78 17.10
N GLY A 72 2.73 8.49 16.87
CA GLY A 72 3.46 7.31 17.33
C GLY A 72 4.60 6.82 16.42
N GLY A 73 4.86 7.53 15.32
CA GLY A 73 5.77 7.14 14.24
C GLY A 73 5.07 6.34 13.13
N ASN A 74 5.87 5.62 12.35
CA ASN A 74 5.39 4.81 11.23
C ASN A 74 5.26 3.32 11.59
N ILE A 75 4.21 2.67 11.11
CA ILE A 75 3.92 1.25 11.41
C ILE A 75 5.03 0.31 10.92
N VAL A 76 5.67 0.59 9.78
CA VAL A 76 6.76 -0.24 9.25
C VAL A 76 7.94 -0.23 10.22
N ASP A 77 8.34 0.95 10.69
CA ASP A 77 9.44 1.06 11.65
C ASP A 77 9.09 0.36 12.97
N ALA A 78 7.87 0.56 13.46
CA ALA A 78 7.41 -0.10 14.68
C ALA A 78 7.37 -1.63 14.54
N TYR A 79 6.90 -2.13 13.39
CA TYR A 79 6.86 -3.54 13.06
C TYR A 79 8.27 -4.13 13.00
N LEU A 80 9.15 -3.54 12.21
CA LEU A 80 10.52 -4.04 12.03
C LEU A 80 11.31 -4.01 13.34
N ARG A 81 11.08 -3.01 14.20
CA ARG A 81 11.67 -2.95 15.55
C ARG A 81 11.20 -4.09 16.45
N ARG A 82 9.89 -4.41 16.46
CA ARG A 82 9.31 -5.41 17.38
C ARG A 82 9.38 -6.85 16.85
N ARG A 83 9.30 -7.03 15.52
CA ARG A 83 9.09 -8.31 14.85
C ARG A 83 10.02 -8.56 13.68
N GLY A 84 10.88 -7.61 13.29
CA GLY A 84 11.76 -7.76 12.14
C GLY A 84 12.67 -8.99 12.21
N TRP A 85 13.01 -9.51 13.38
CA TRP A 85 13.78 -10.76 13.48
C TRP A 85 13.06 -11.99 12.86
N LYS A 86 11.73 -11.94 12.68
CA LYS A 86 10.94 -12.97 11.97
C LYS A 86 10.98 -12.84 10.45
N GLU A 87 11.48 -11.71 9.94
CA GLU A 87 11.51 -11.38 8.52
C GLU A 87 12.88 -11.65 7.91
N ASN A 88 12.88 -12.17 6.68
CA ASN A 88 14.11 -12.31 5.90
C ASN A 88 14.62 -10.93 5.41
N ALA A 89 15.85 -10.89 4.90
CA ALA A 89 16.48 -9.63 4.49
C ALA A 89 15.73 -8.92 3.35
N GLN A 90 15.19 -9.69 2.39
CA GLN A 90 14.47 -9.16 1.25
C GLN A 90 13.12 -8.53 1.67
N ALA A 91 12.36 -9.19 2.55
CA ALA A 91 11.11 -8.69 3.09
C ALA A 91 11.32 -7.39 3.89
N LYS A 92 12.39 -7.32 4.70
CA LYS A 92 12.77 -6.08 5.40
C LYS A 92 13.09 -4.94 4.44
N ALA A 93 13.86 -5.22 3.39
CA ALA A 93 14.23 -4.21 2.40
C ALA A 93 12.98 -3.72 1.66
N TYR A 94 12.09 -4.62 1.26
CA TYR A 94 10.82 -4.29 0.63
C TYR A 94 9.93 -3.43 1.52
N MET A 95 9.73 -3.80 2.79
CA MET A 95 8.95 -3.00 3.74
C MET A 95 9.53 -1.59 3.93
N LYS A 96 10.86 -1.46 4.05
CA LYS A 96 11.52 -0.15 4.13
C LYS A 96 11.35 0.67 2.86
N ALA A 97 11.38 0.04 1.69
CA ALA A 97 11.14 0.71 0.42
C ALA A 97 9.70 1.19 0.32
N LEU A 98 8.72 0.38 0.75
CA LEU A 98 7.31 0.78 0.86
C LEU A 98 7.11 1.97 1.79
N ARG A 99 7.75 1.99 2.97
CA ARG A 99 7.68 3.15 3.89
C ARG A 99 8.03 4.47 3.19
N THR A 100 8.96 4.44 2.25
CA THR A 100 9.43 5.63 1.52
C THR A 100 8.87 5.71 0.10
N SER A 101 7.96 4.82 -0.27
CA SER A 101 7.27 4.89 -1.55
C SER A 101 6.23 6.00 -1.51
N ILE A 102 5.65 6.30 -2.67
CA ILE A 102 4.63 7.32 -2.76
C ILE A 102 3.46 6.77 -3.53
N MET A 103 2.31 6.68 -2.87
CA MET A 103 1.05 6.31 -3.48
C MET A 103 0.65 7.41 -4.48
N SER A 104 0.46 7.02 -5.73
CA SER A 104 0.00 7.92 -6.79
C SER A 104 -0.53 7.14 -7.98
N LEU A 105 -1.15 7.84 -8.93
CA LEU A 105 -1.52 7.27 -10.21
C LEU A 105 -0.37 7.45 -11.21
N TYR A 106 0.17 6.35 -11.70
CA TYR A 106 1.27 6.36 -12.65
C TYR A 106 0.83 5.92 -14.04
N GLU A 107 1.14 6.73 -15.04
CA GLU A 107 1.19 6.27 -16.43
C GLU A 107 2.42 5.37 -16.60
N VAL A 108 2.20 4.17 -17.15
CA VAL A 108 3.26 3.23 -17.51
C VAL A 108 3.44 3.22 -19.02
N SER A 109 4.64 3.51 -19.48
CA SER A 109 5.02 3.60 -20.90
C SER A 109 6.38 2.95 -21.16
N ASP A 110 6.76 2.85 -22.44
CA ASP A 110 8.07 2.32 -22.89
C ASP A 110 8.49 1.00 -22.22
N ILE A 111 7.54 0.08 -22.13
CA ILE A 111 7.72 -1.21 -21.45
C ILE A 111 8.68 -2.08 -22.27
N VAL A 112 9.76 -2.52 -21.62
CA VAL A 112 10.65 -3.58 -22.08
C VAL A 112 10.43 -4.79 -21.15
N PRO A 113 9.68 -5.81 -21.59
CA PRO A 113 9.34 -6.95 -20.75
C PRO A 113 10.58 -7.62 -20.13
N GLY A 114 10.53 -7.87 -18.83
CA GLY A 114 11.63 -8.49 -18.10
C GLY A 114 12.82 -7.57 -17.82
N LYS A 115 12.69 -6.25 -18.07
CA LYS A 115 13.82 -5.31 -17.98
C LYS A 115 13.46 -3.94 -17.39
N SER A 116 12.53 -3.22 -18.01
CA SER A 116 12.29 -1.81 -17.63
C SER A 116 10.95 -1.27 -18.09
N LEU A 117 10.54 -0.15 -17.50
CA LEU A 117 9.43 0.69 -17.93
C LEU A 117 9.73 2.15 -17.61
N MET A 118 8.95 3.07 -18.19
CA MET A 118 8.90 4.47 -17.78
C MET A 118 7.61 4.71 -16.97
N ALA A 119 7.74 5.32 -15.80
CA ALA A 119 6.63 5.67 -14.92
C ALA A 119 6.52 7.19 -14.79
N ARG A 120 5.40 7.78 -15.22
CA ARG A 120 5.10 9.20 -15.02
C ARG A 120 4.00 9.35 -13.98
N ASP A 121 4.25 10.17 -12.97
CA ASP A 121 3.23 10.50 -11.99
C ASP A 121 2.19 11.46 -12.59
N LEU A 122 0.92 11.05 -12.62
CA LEU A 122 -0.17 11.85 -13.19
C LEU A 122 -0.82 12.80 -12.18
N VAL A 123 -0.65 12.56 -10.88
CA VAL A 123 -1.26 13.39 -9.82
C VAL A 123 -0.32 14.53 -9.44
N ARG A 124 0.96 14.23 -9.26
CA ARG A 124 2.00 15.18 -8.85
C ARG A 124 2.75 15.77 -10.05
N GLY A 125 2.59 15.18 -11.23
CA GLY A 125 3.27 15.57 -12.45
C GLY A 125 4.78 15.27 -12.41
N GLY A 126 5.51 15.89 -13.35
CA GLY A 126 6.95 15.73 -13.50
C GLY A 126 7.36 14.87 -14.70
N GLU A 127 8.67 14.73 -14.89
CA GLU A 127 9.23 13.92 -15.97
C GLU A 127 9.12 12.42 -15.67
N PRO A 128 8.90 11.56 -16.69
CA PRO A 128 8.90 10.12 -16.52
C PRO A 128 10.19 9.59 -15.89
N LEU A 129 10.06 8.67 -14.94
CA LEU A 129 11.17 7.98 -14.29
C LEU A 129 11.39 6.59 -14.92
N ALA A 130 12.64 6.26 -15.22
CA ALA A 130 12.99 4.91 -15.64
C ALA A 130 13.00 3.97 -14.43
N VAL A 131 12.20 2.90 -14.50
CA VAL A 131 12.17 1.82 -13.52
C VAL A 131 12.75 0.57 -14.16
N SER A 132 13.73 -0.04 -13.50
CA SER A 132 14.37 -1.28 -13.94
C SER A 132 13.98 -2.44 -13.02
N GLU A 133 13.79 -3.62 -13.60
CA GLU A 133 13.70 -4.87 -12.86
C GLU A 133 15.06 -5.20 -12.25
N GLY A 134 15.09 -5.52 -10.95
CA GLY A 134 16.30 -5.79 -10.15
C GLY A 134 16.50 -7.26 -9.84
#